data_AF-I3J8X9-F1
#
_entry.id   AF-I3J8X9-F1
#
_cell.length_a   1.000
_cell.length_b   1.000
_cell.length_c   1.000
_cell.angle_alpha   90.00
_cell.angle_beta   90.00
_cell.angle_gamma   90.00
#
_symmetry.space_group_name_H-M   'P 1'
#
loop_
_entity.id
_entity.type
_entity.pdbx_description
1 polymer ?
#
loop_
_entity_poly.entity_id
_entity_poly.type
_entity_poly.pdbx_seq_one_letter_code
_entity_poly.pdbx_strand_id
1 'polypeptide(L)'
;VLAFRGSALLFVLLELSLVCCDITDGNAEHLKREHSLTKPYQGVGSSPSSQWDFSGSTLVTSSYVRLTPDERSKQGSIWNTVPCYLKDWEMHVQFKIHGSGKKSLHGDGIALWYTKDRLHSGPVFSNSAVFHGLAVFIDTYSNDDATDRSFPYISAMVNNGSVSYDHGKDGRSSELGGCSAEIRNRDHDTYLAIRYSKGRLTVMVDVDDKNEWNECIDIGGVRLPTGYFFGASAATGDLSDNHDIISMKLYQLMVEHTAEEENLDWTKIEPSVSLLKSPKDNIDDPTGNFRGTPLTGWKVFLLLLCALLGIVVCAVVGAVVFQRRQERNKRFY
;
A
#
# COMPACT_ATOMS: atom_id res chain seq x y z
N VAL A 1 -57.51 0.24 -33.95
CA VAL A 1 -56.81 -0.70 -33.03
C VAL A 1 -55.34 -0.69 -33.42
N LEU A 2 -54.50 -0.08 -32.57
CA LEU A 2 -53.05 0.00 -32.73
C LEU A 2 -52.39 -1.36 -32.46
N ALA A 3 -51.36 -1.73 -33.22
CA ALA A 3 -50.30 -2.66 -32.81
C ALA A 3 -49.05 -2.39 -33.66
N PHE A 4 -48.12 -1.57 -33.18
CA PHE A 4 -46.93 -1.90 -32.38
C PHE A 4 -45.68 -2.12 -33.25
N ARG A 5 -44.86 -1.06 -33.28
CA ARG A 5 -43.47 -1.01 -33.77
C ARG A 5 -42.60 -1.95 -32.93
N GLY A 6 -41.86 -2.84 -33.59
CA GLY A 6 -40.74 -3.55 -32.98
C GLY A 6 -39.49 -2.67 -32.98
N SER A 7 -39.17 -2.07 -31.83
CA SER A 7 -37.83 -1.53 -31.56
C SER A 7 -37.05 -2.59 -30.80
N ALA A 8 -36.01 -3.14 -31.42
CA ALA A 8 -35.00 -3.94 -30.76
C ALA A 8 -34.17 -3.02 -29.84
N LEU A 9 -34.35 -3.15 -28.52
CA LEU A 9 -33.46 -2.56 -27.53
C LEU A 9 -32.22 -3.44 -27.40
N LEU A 10 -31.09 -2.94 -27.87
CA LEU A 10 -29.77 -3.50 -27.59
C LEU A 10 -29.36 -3.09 -26.17
N PHE A 11 -29.52 -3.98 -25.20
CA PHE A 11 -28.97 -3.78 -23.85
C PHE A 11 -27.47 -4.04 -23.90
N VAL A 12 -26.67 -2.96 -23.90
CA VAL A 12 -25.25 -3.02 -23.57
C VAL A 12 -25.17 -3.14 -22.04
N LEU A 13 -24.98 -4.36 -21.55
CA LEU A 13 -24.56 -4.61 -20.17
C LEU A 13 -23.12 -4.10 -20.04
N LEU A 14 -22.99 -2.92 -19.44
CA LEU A 14 -21.73 -2.43 -18.93
C LEU A 14 -21.40 -3.30 -17.71
N GLU A 15 -20.57 -4.32 -17.88
CA GLU A 15 -19.95 -4.99 -16.75
C GLU A 15 -19.02 -3.98 -16.07
N LEU A 16 -19.57 -3.29 -15.06
CA LEU A 16 -18.78 -2.71 -14.00
C LEU A 16 -18.15 -3.91 -13.27
N SER A 17 -16.95 -4.30 -13.67
CA SER A 17 -16.08 -5.12 -12.84
C SER A 17 -15.76 -4.30 -11.59
N LEU A 18 -16.63 -4.40 -10.58
CA LEU A 18 -16.27 -4.14 -9.20
C LEU A 18 -15.04 -4.99 -8.93
N VAL A 19 -13.88 -4.35 -8.79
CA VAL A 19 -12.71 -4.97 -8.18
C VAL A 19 -13.14 -5.28 -6.75
N CYS A 20 -13.67 -6.48 -6.54
CA CYS A 20 -13.94 -6.97 -5.21
C CYS A 20 -12.57 -7.11 -4.53
N CYS A 21 -12.42 -6.54 -3.33
CA CYS A 21 -11.23 -6.77 -2.51
C CYS A 21 -11.15 -8.27 -2.23
N ASP A 22 -10.23 -8.97 -2.90
CA ASP A 22 -9.99 -10.41 -2.80
C ASP A 22 -9.11 -10.72 -1.57
N ILE A 23 -9.49 -10.17 -0.42
CA ILE A 23 -8.91 -10.49 0.89
C ILE A 23 -9.67 -11.68 1.44
N THR A 24 -8.96 -12.65 2.02
CA THR A 24 -9.65 -13.72 2.73
C THR A 24 -10.44 -13.15 3.91
N ASP A 25 -11.66 -13.64 4.10
CA ASP A 25 -12.50 -13.38 5.27
C ASP A 25 -11.89 -13.89 6.59
N GLY A 26 -10.69 -14.47 6.56
CA GLY A 26 -10.00 -15.05 7.71
C GLY A 26 -10.49 -16.46 8.04
N ASN A 27 -11.07 -17.19 7.08
CA ASN A 27 -11.45 -18.58 7.27
C ASN A 27 -10.27 -19.41 7.82
N ALA A 28 -10.51 -20.07 8.96
CA ALA A 28 -9.50 -20.81 9.71
C ALA A 28 -8.97 -22.05 8.95
N GLU A 29 -9.67 -22.51 7.92
CA GLU A 29 -9.27 -23.69 7.13
C GLU A 29 -7.90 -23.54 6.47
N HIS A 30 -7.54 -22.33 6.06
CA HIS A 30 -6.26 -22.06 5.38
C HIS A 30 -5.20 -21.40 6.27
N LEU A 31 -5.48 -21.25 7.57
CA LEU A 31 -4.57 -20.64 8.54
C LEU A 31 -3.35 -21.54 8.80
N LYS A 32 -2.15 -21.01 8.58
CA LYS A 32 -0.87 -21.65 8.92
C LYS A 32 -0.42 -21.26 10.32
N ARG A 33 -0.69 -22.15 11.28
CA ARG A 33 -0.37 -21.93 12.70
C ARG A 33 1.12 -21.72 12.93
N GLU A 34 1.95 -22.45 12.20
CA GLU A 34 3.40 -22.39 12.28
C GLU A 34 4.01 -21.06 11.87
N HIS A 35 3.28 -20.26 11.10
CA HIS A 35 3.66 -18.91 10.69
C HIS A 35 2.74 -17.84 11.29
N SER A 36 1.96 -18.19 12.31
CA SER A 36 1.02 -17.28 12.98
C SER A 36 1.40 -17.05 14.44
N LEU A 37 1.20 -15.83 14.90
CA LEU A 37 1.34 -15.39 16.28
C LEU A 37 -0.03 -14.96 16.81
N THR A 38 -0.55 -15.67 17.81
CA THR A 38 -1.87 -15.38 18.39
C THR A 38 -1.85 -15.56 19.91
N LYS A 39 -2.71 -14.80 20.61
CA LYS A 39 -2.90 -14.93 22.07
C LYS A 39 -3.26 -16.39 22.42
N PRO A 40 -2.80 -16.94 23.55
CA PRO A 40 -2.00 -16.28 24.60
C PRO A 40 -0.48 -16.39 24.41
N TYR A 41 0.01 -16.59 23.18
CA TYR A 41 1.45 -16.64 22.84
C TYR A 41 2.25 -17.69 23.62
N GLN A 42 1.65 -18.87 23.85
CA GLN A 42 2.30 -19.95 24.62
C GLN A 42 3.67 -20.32 24.03
N GLY A 43 4.70 -20.24 24.87
CA GLY A 43 6.05 -20.69 24.55
C GLY A 43 6.93 -19.67 23.82
N VAL A 44 6.40 -18.50 23.41
CA VAL A 44 7.18 -17.46 22.71
C VAL A 44 8.44 -17.11 23.52
N GLY A 45 9.61 -17.28 22.89
CA GLY A 45 10.97 -17.17 23.45
C GLY A 45 11.29 -17.89 24.76
N SER A 46 10.44 -18.80 25.24
CA SER A 46 10.62 -19.55 26.49
C SER A 46 10.66 -21.06 26.30
N SER A 47 10.08 -21.57 25.20
CA SER A 47 10.12 -22.98 24.83
C SER A 47 11.02 -23.22 23.62
N PRO A 48 11.85 -24.27 23.61
CA PRO A 48 12.56 -24.72 22.39
C PRO A 48 11.62 -25.08 21.24
N SER A 49 10.35 -25.37 21.53
CA SER A 49 9.31 -25.65 20.54
C SER A 49 8.62 -24.39 20.00
N SER A 50 9.06 -23.19 20.41
CA SER A 50 8.46 -21.95 19.95
C SER A 50 8.70 -21.73 18.47
N GLN A 51 7.65 -21.34 17.77
CA GLN A 51 7.72 -20.94 16.37
C GLN A 51 8.08 -19.47 16.21
N TRP A 52 8.29 -18.75 17.33
CA TRP A 52 8.63 -17.33 17.34
C TRP A 52 9.71 -17.05 18.39
N ASP A 53 10.79 -16.42 17.93
CA ASP A 53 11.83 -15.82 18.74
C ASP A 53 11.53 -14.33 18.93
N PHE A 54 11.98 -13.76 20.05
CA PHE A 54 11.93 -12.31 20.27
C PHE A 54 13.30 -11.80 20.74
N SER A 55 13.57 -10.52 20.51
CA SER A 55 14.85 -9.89 20.83
C SER A 55 14.69 -8.42 21.23
N GLY A 56 15.73 -7.87 21.86
CA GLY A 56 15.79 -6.47 22.25
C GLY A 56 14.81 -6.10 23.37
N SER A 57 14.10 -4.98 23.22
CA SER A 57 13.12 -4.48 24.20
C SER A 57 11.79 -5.22 24.18
N THR A 58 11.65 -6.27 23.37
CA THR A 58 10.37 -6.94 23.18
C THR A 58 9.88 -7.60 24.47
N LEU A 59 8.63 -7.33 24.82
CA LEU A 59 7.92 -7.87 25.98
C LEU A 59 6.67 -8.63 25.51
N VAL A 60 6.51 -9.86 25.98
CA VAL A 60 5.32 -10.69 25.70
C VAL A 60 4.39 -10.67 26.91
N THR A 61 3.12 -10.30 26.68
CA THR A 61 2.05 -10.38 27.67
C THR A 61 0.99 -11.38 27.22
N SER A 62 -0.04 -11.66 28.03
CA SER A 62 -1.16 -12.51 27.58
C SER A 62 -2.03 -11.88 26.48
N SER A 63 -1.89 -10.57 26.25
CA SER A 63 -2.83 -9.78 25.44
C SER A 63 -2.19 -9.13 24.21
N TYR A 64 -0.89 -8.91 24.22
CA TYR A 64 -0.11 -8.32 23.14
C TYR A 64 1.37 -8.67 23.28
N VAL A 65 2.10 -8.56 22.18
CA VAL A 65 3.56 -8.52 22.14
C VAL A 65 3.99 -7.09 21.88
N ARG A 66 4.65 -6.46 22.85
CA ARG A 66 5.17 -5.10 22.73
C ARG A 66 6.58 -5.14 22.18
N LEU A 67 6.81 -4.60 20.99
CA LEU A 67 8.14 -4.55 20.37
C LEU A 67 9.02 -3.50 21.07
N THR A 68 8.49 -2.30 21.26
CA THR A 68 9.12 -1.20 22.01
C THR A 68 8.09 -0.52 22.93
N PRO A 69 8.48 -0.10 24.14
CA PRO A 69 7.68 0.78 24.99
C PRO A 69 7.79 2.25 24.54
N ASP A 70 6.88 3.10 25.05
CA ASP A 70 6.96 4.57 24.96
C ASP A 70 8.13 5.12 25.82
N GLU A 71 9.34 4.67 25.48
CA GLU A 71 10.62 5.11 26.00
C GLU A 71 11.58 5.29 24.81
N ARG A 72 12.51 6.24 24.95
CA ARG A 72 13.51 6.55 23.91
C ARG A 72 14.53 5.43 23.73
N SER A 73 15.10 5.37 22.53
CA SER A 73 16.25 4.53 22.18
C SER A 73 16.01 3.03 22.44
N LYS A 74 14.82 2.52 22.10
CA LYS A 74 14.46 1.11 22.21
C LYS A 74 14.40 0.47 20.84
N GLN A 75 14.74 -0.80 20.80
CA GLN A 75 14.74 -1.62 19.59
C GLN A 75 14.28 -3.01 19.98
N GLY A 76 13.27 -3.52 19.30
CA GLY A 76 12.73 -4.84 19.56
C GLY A 76 12.21 -5.51 18.30
N SER A 77 12.22 -6.83 18.29
CA SER A 77 11.73 -7.61 17.17
C SER A 77 11.20 -8.98 17.59
N ILE A 78 10.33 -9.51 16.75
CA ILE A 78 9.88 -10.89 16.77
C ILE A 78 10.07 -11.51 15.40
N TRP A 79 10.47 -12.78 15.38
CA TRP A 79 10.80 -13.49 14.16
C TRP A 79 10.28 -14.91 14.20
N ASN A 80 9.60 -15.32 13.14
CA ASN A 80 9.20 -16.69 12.96
C ASN A 80 10.44 -17.58 12.73
N THR A 81 10.49 -18.74 13.38
CA THR A 81 11.65 -19.64 13.32
C THR A 81 11.58 -20.62 12.15
N VAL A 82 10.40 -20.72 11.51
CA VAL A 82 10.12 -21.65 10.41
C VAL A 82 10.16 -20.88 9.08
N PRO A 83 10.97 -21.29 8.09
CA PRO A 83 10.94 -20.67 6.76
C PRO A 83 9.62 -21.00 6.05
N CYS A 84 9.02 -20.01 5.38
CA CYS A 84 7.74 -20.16 4.68
C CYS A 84 7.94 -20.60 3.24
N TYR A 85 7.38 -21.76 2.87
CA TYR A 85 7.44 -22.28 1.50
C TYR A 85 6.15 -22.07 0.69
N LEU A 86 5.24 -21.23 1.19
CA LEU A 86 4.04 -20.86 0.44
C LEU A 86 4.40 -19.91 -0.72
N LYS A 87 3.90 -20.23 -1.92
CA LYS A 87 4.04 -19.37 -3.11
C LYS A 87 3.06 -18.19 -3.06
N ASP A 88 1.86 -18.45 -2.55
CA ASP A 88 0.78 -17.47 -2.42
C ASP A 88 0.27 -17.47 -0.99
N TRP A 89 0.31 -16.29 -0.38
CA TRP A 89 -0.01 -16.13 1.02
C TRP A 89 -0.60 -14.75 1.30
N GLU A 90 -1.34 -14.68 2.40
CA GLU A 90 -1.88 -13.45 2.94
C GLU A 90 -1.60 -13.40 4.44
N MET A 91 -0.95 -12.33 4.89
CA MET A 91 -0.66 -12.08 6.30
C MET A 91 -1.60 -11.00 6.81
N HIS A 92 -2.42 -11.33 7.80
CA HIS A 92 -3.19 -10.34 8.56
C HIS A 92 -2.45 -9.99 9.84
N VAL A 93 -2.14 -8.71 10.01
CA VAL A 93 -1.48 -8.18 11.20
C VAL A 93 -2.45 -7.27 11.93
N GLN A 94 -2.77 -7.61 13.17
CA GLN A 94 -3.43 -6.72 14.12
C GLN A 94 -2.34 -6.08 14.97
N PHE A 95 -2.26 -4.75 14.94
CA PHE A 95 -1.24 -3.99 15.65
C PHE A 95 -1.88 -2.80 16.36
N LYS A 96 -1.13 -2.14 17.24
CA LYS A 96 -1.52 -0.87 17.85
C LYS A 96 -0.28 -0.02 18.08
N ILE A 97 -0.30 1.22 17.57
CA ILE A 97 0.71 2.23 17.86
C ILE A 97 0.09 3.30 18.74
N HIS A 98 0.65 3.50 19.93
CA HIS A 98 0.09 4.45 20.89
C HIS A 98 1.13 5.01 21.85
N GLY A 99 0.93 6.26 22.27
CA GLY A 99 1.86 6.89 23.19
C GLY A 99 1.42 8.28 23.62
N SER A 100 2.14 8.81 24.60
CA SER A 100 1.84 10.07 25.27
C SER A 100 2.35 11.31 24.51
N GLY A 101 3.19 11.10 23.50
CA GLY A 101 3.71 12.13 22.61
C GLY A 101 2.59 12.99 22.01
N LYS A 102 2.69 14.31 22.19
CA LYS A 102 1.73 15.29 21.66
C LYS A 102 2.12 15.71 20.25
N LYS A 103 1.12 15.94 19.39
CA LYS A 103 1.33 16.33 17.98
C LYS A 103 2.27 15.33 17.29
N SER A 104 3.26 15.80 16.53
CA SER A 104 4.26 15.01 15.80
C SER A 104 5.48 14.57 16.63
N LEU A 105 5.47 14.74 17.96
CA LEU A 105 6.58 14.32 18.82
C LEU A 105 6.42 12.86 19.26
N HIS A 106 6.45 11.95 18.29
CA HIS A 106 6.35 10.50 18.46
C HIS A 106 7.13 9.79 17.35
N GLY A 107 7.47 8.51 17.54
CA GLY A 107 8.26 7.77 16.56
C GLY A 107 8.82 6.43 17.07
N ASP A 108 9.44 5.61 16.22
CA ASP A 108 9.58 5.85 14.76
C ASP A 108 8.55 5.02 13.97
N GLY A 109 8.22 3.80 14.41
CA GLY A 109 7.17 2.98 13.79
C GLY A 109 7.43 1.48 13.87
N ILE A 110 6.74 0.73 13.00
CA ILE A 110 6.84 -0.74 12.87
C ILE A 110 7.31 -1.10 11.46
N ALA A 111 8.15 -2.12 11.34
CA ALA A 111 8.45 -2.79 10.09
C ALA A 111 7.98 -4.24 10.14
N LEU A 112 7.34 -4.70 9.07
CA LEU A 112 6.92 -6.08 8.84
C LEU A 112 7.80 -6.69 7.75
N TRP A 113 8.29 -7.90 7.98
CA TRP A 113 9.34 -8.50 7.20
C TRP A 113 8.92 -9.83 6.59
N TYR A 114 9.36 -10.06 5.36
CA TYR A 114 9.51 -11.38 4.75
C TYR A 114 10.91 -11.45 4.14
N THR A 115 11.88 -11.99 4.89
CA THR A 115 13.30 -11.84 4.55
C THR A 115 14.14 -13.10 4.77
N LYS A 116 15.28 -13.19 4.08
CA LYS A 116 16.20 -14.34 4.13
C LYS A 116 16.76 -14.58 5.52
N ASP A 117 17.15 -13.50 6.19
CA ASP A 117 17.84 -13.53 7.46
C ASP A 117 16.90 -13.02 8.56
N ARG A 118 16.98 -13.60 9.76
CA ARG A 118 16.18 -13.20 10.92
C ARG A 118 17.07 -12.78 12.09
N LEU A 119 16.51 -12.06 13.07
CA LEU A 119 17.17 -11.70 14.33
C LEU A 119 18.47 -10.87 14.17
N HIS A 120 18.58 -10.09 13.09
CA HIS A 120 19.64 -9.10 12.96
C HIS A 120 19.17 -7.76 13.51
N SER A 121 19.94 -7.17 14.44
CA SER A 121 19.72 -5.78 14.87
C SER A 121 20.34 -4.82 13.87
N GLY A 122 19.70 -3.65 13.69
CA GLY A 122 20.20 -2.62 12.79
C GLY A 122 19.38 -1.33 12.86
N PRO A 123 19.77 -0.31 12.08
CA PRO A 123 19.22 1.04 12.21
C PRO A 123 17.81 1.20 11.63
N VAL A 124 17.28 0.21 10.91
CA VAL A 124 15.99 0.32 10.22
C VAL A 124 14.93 -0.44 11.00
N PHE A 125 14.21 0.29 11.86
CA PHE A 125 13.18 -0.28 12.74
C PHE A 125 13.67 -1.52 13.52
N SER A 126 14.92 -1.54 14.00
CA SER A 126 15.56 -2.71 14.66
C SER A 126 15.93 -3.88 13.73
N ASN A 127 16.13 -3.64 12.42
CA ASN A 127 16.69 -4.60 11.47
C ASN A 127 17.78 -3.98 10.58
N SER A 128 18.51 -4.82 9.83
CA SER A 128 19.52 -4.39 8.86
C SER A 128 18.93 -3.46 7.79
N ALA A 129 19.64 -2.37 7.49
CA ALA A 129 19.29 -1.46 6.40
C ALA A 129 19.42 -2.11 5.01
N VAL A 130 20.21 -3.17 4.93
CA VAL A 130 20.42 -3.97 3.73
C VAL A 130 19.86 -5.36 4.00
N PHE A 131 18.82 -5.75 3.29
CA PHE A 131 18.13 -7.02 3.49
C PHE A 131 17.80 -7.68 2.15
N HIS A 132 17.49 -8.98 2.21
CA HIS A 132 17.02 -9.74 1.06
C HIS A 132 15.56 -10.13 1.31
N GLY A 133 14.62 -9.59 0.55
CA GLY A 133 13.19 -9.90 0.65
C GLY A 133 12.30 -8.67 0.56
N LEU A 134 11.19 -8.69 1.29
CA LEU A 134 10.18 -7.65 1.37
C LEU A 134 10.16 -7.04 2.78
N ALA A 135 10.02 -5.72 2.83
CA ALA A 135 9.67 -4.97 4.03
C ALA A 135 8.43 -4.11 3.76
N VAL A 136 7.50 -4.08 4.72
CA VAL A 136 6.40 -3.11 4.77
C VAL A 136 6.61 -2.26 6.01
N PHE A 137 6.87 -0.97 5.80
CA PHE A 137 7.11 0.00 6.85
C PHE A 137 5.82 0.72 7.19
N ILE A 138 5.57 0.86 8.49
CA ILE A 138 4.50 1.65 9.09
C ILE A 138 5.22 2.78 9.82
N ASP A 139 5.53 3.83 9.09
CA ASP A 139 6.35 4.95 9.55
C ASP A 139 5.47 6.04 10.16
N THR A 140 5.79 6.46 11.38
CA THR A 140 4.98 7.43 12.13
C THR A 140 5.63 8.79 12.24
N TYR A 141 6.90 8.92 11.86
CA TYR A 141 7.66 10.15 11.97
C TYR A 141 8.23 10.55 10.62
N SER A 142 8.13 11.84 10.30
CA SER A 142 8.72 12.39 9.07
C SER A 142 10.17 12.79 9.35
N ASN A 143 11.14 12.00 8.89
CA ASN A 143 12.55 12.39 9.00
C ASN A 143 12.97 13.39 7.91
N ASP A 144 12.28 13.45 6.77
CA ASP A 144 12.57 14.41 5.70
C ASP A 144 11.74 15.70 5.81
N ASP A 145 12.38 16.81 6.22
CA ASP A 145 11.76 18.14 6.29
C ASP A 145 11.20 18.64 4.94
N ALA A 146 11.68 18.09 3.82
CA ALA A 146 11.24 18.45 2.47
C ALA A 146 10.13 17.54 1.92
N THR A 147 9.62 16.61 2.71
CA THR A 147 8.62 15.64 2.24
C THR A 147 7.26 16.29 1.98
N ASP A 148 6.61 15.81 0.93
CA ASP A 148 5.22 16.09 0.58
C ASP A 148 4.25 15.03 1.12
N ARG A 149 4.77 14.00 1.81
CA ARG A 149 3.98 12.90 2.36
C ARG A 149 3.33 13.30 3.67
N SER A 150 2.11 12.82 3.87
CA SER A 150 1.42 12.90 5.15
C SER A 150 1.75 11.67 5.99
N PHE A 151 2.18 11.88 7.23
CA PHE A 151 2.50 10.82 8.18
C PHE A 151 1.36 10.65 9.21
N PRO A 152 1.10 9.42 9.69
CA PRO A 152 1.84 8.19 9.40
C PRO A 152 1.73 7.70 7.94
N TYR A 153 2.81 7.09 7.45
CA TYR A 153 2.96 6.65 6.07
C TYR A 153 3.34 5.18 6.00
N ILE A 154 2.57 4.41 5.25
CA ILE A 154 2.81 2.99 5.02
C ILE A 154 3.48 2.86 3.65
N SER A 155 4.63 2.18 3.59
CA SER A 155 5.37 1.97 2.35
C SER A 155 5.90 0.55 2.25
N ALA A 156 6.19 0.08 1.03
CA ALA A 156 6.83 -1.21 0.80
C ALA A 156 8.16 -1.07 0.05
N MET A 157 9.11 -1.93 0.41
CA MET A 157 10.42 -2.03 -0.23
C MET A 157 10.75 -3.50 -0.50
N VAL A 158 11.15 -3.82 -1.73
CA VAL A 158 11.74 -5.11 -2.08
C VAL A 158 13.23 -4.89 -2.31
N ASN A 159 14.04 -5.74 -1.70
CA ASN A 159 15.49 -5.59 -1.71
C ASN A 159 16.18 -6.93 -1.94
N ASN A 160 17.24 -6.92 -2.75
CA ASN A 160 18.11 -8.06 -3.01
C ASN A 160 19.47 -7.93 -2.31
N GLY A 161 19.58 -7.05 -1.32
CA GLY A 161 20.81 -6.76 -0.60
C GLY A 161 21.70 -5.70 -1.26
N SER A 162 21.24 -5.01 -2.32
CA SER A 162 22.04 -3.99 -3.01
C SER A 162 21.76 -2.55 -2.57
N VAL A 163 20.55 -2.27 -2.07
CA VAL A 163 20.12 -0.92 -1.69
C VAL A 163 20.02 -0.84 -0.17
N SER A 164 20.59 0.20 0.43
CA SER A 164 20.37 0.51 1.85
C SER A 164 19.11 1.34 1.98
N TYR A 165 18.22 0.98 2.90
CA TYR A 165 17.11 1.86 3.28
C TYR A 165 17.67 3.14 3.93
N ASP A 166 17.25 4.30 3.41
CA ASP A 166 17.66 5.62 3.90
C ASP A 166 16.65 6.13 4.92
N HIS A 167 16.95 5.90 6.20
CA HIS A 167 16.09 6.37 7.31
C HIS A 167 16.04 7.90 7.41
N GLY A 168 17.06 8.63 6.94
CA GLY A 168 17.01 10.10 6.94
C GLY A 168 16.07 10.69 5.89
N LYS A 169 15.58 9.84 4.98
CA LYS A 169 14.66 10.19 3.88
C LYS A 169 13.44 9.25 3.81
N ASP A 170 13.10 8.61 4.93
CA ASP A 170 11.93 7.74 5.07
C ASP A 170 11.87 6.65 3.97
N GLY A 171 13.03 6.18 3.48
CA GLY A 171 13.14 5.17 2.43
C GLY A 171 12.71 5.61 1.02
N ARG A 172 12.48 6.92 0.80
CA ARG A 172 11.87 7.48 -0.43
C ARG A 172 12.46 7.00 -1.75
N SER A 173 13.78 6.82 -1.83
CA SER A 173 14.47 6.40 -3.06
C SER A 173 14.28 4.92 -3.43
N SER A 174 13.84 4.10 -2.47
CA SER A 174 13.73 2.64 -2.61
C SER A 174 12.31 2.11 -2.44
N GLU A 175 11.35 3.00 -2.33
CA GLU A 175 9.94 2.67 -2.18
C GLU A 175 9.32 2.15 -3.48
N LEU A 176 8.49 1.12 -3.36
CA LEU A 176 7.66 0.61 -4.44
C LEU A 176 6.34 1.38 -4.57
N GLY A 177 5.76 1.73 -3.43
CA GLY A 177 4.55 2.53 -3.29
C GLY A 177 4.14 2.60 -1.82
N GLY A 178 3.14 3.43 -1.55
CA GLY A 178 2.69 3.68 -0.19
C GLY A 178 1.47 4.58 -0.10
N CYS A 179 0.92 4.70 1.10
CA CYS A 179 -0.23 5.53 1.40
C CYS A 179 -0.13 6.15 2.80
N SER A 180 -0.80 7.28 3.01
CA SER A 180 -0.98 7.83 4.36
C SER A 180 -2.16 7.15 5.05
N ALA A 181 -1.99 6.81 6.33
CA ALA A 181 -3.04 6.21 7.12
C ALA A 181 -3.00 6.71 8.56
N GLU A 182 -4.14 7.18 9.06
CA GLU A 182 -4.30 7.59 10.45
C GLU A 182 -4.38 6.33 11.34
N ILE A 183 -3.25 5.86 11.85
CA ILE A 183 -3.11 4.58 12.59
C ILE A 183 -2.78 4.74 14.07
N ARG A 184 -2.26 5.91 14.46
CA ARG A 184 -1.73 6.15 15.81
C ARG A 184 -2.84 6.57 16.75
N ASN A 185 -2.81 6.06 17.99
CA ASN A 185 -3.76 6.42 19.07
C ASN A 185 -5.23 6.23 18.67
N ARG A 186 -5.55 5.20 17.87
CA ARG A 186 -6.94 4.81 17.61
C ARG A 186 -7.54 4.10 18.83
N ASP A 187 -8.82 4.39 19.10
CA ASP A 187 -9.57 3.80 20.21
C ASP A 187 -10.08 2.37 19.90
N HIS A 188 -10.01 1.98 18.63
CA HIS A 188 -10.37 0.67 18.10
C HIS A 188 -9.15 -0.09 17.58
N ASP A 189 -9.38 -1.30 17.07
CA ASP A 189 -8.35 -2.16 16.52
C ASP A 189 -7.89 -1.66 15.14
N THR A 190 -6.58 -1.74 14.89
CA THR A 190 -5.99 -1.42 13.57
C THR A 190 -5.41 -2.67 12.94
N TYR A 191 -5.72 -2.87 11.66
CA TYR A 191 -5.35 -4.05 10.89
C TYR A 191 -4.63 -3.67 9.60
N LEU A 192 -3.70 -4.54 9.21
CA LEU A 192 -2.99 -4.48 7.94
C LEU A 192 -2.97 -5.88 7.32
N ALA A 193 -3.35 -5.98 6.05
CA ALA A 193 -3.29 -7.21 5.27
C ALA A 193 -2.21 -7.08 4.20
N ILE A 194 -1.27 -8.02 4.16
CA ILE A 194 -0.22 -8.13 3.14
C ILE A 194 -0.48 -9.39 2.35
N ARG A 195 -0.87 -9.24 1.09
CA ARG A 195 -1.16 -10.33 0.17
C ARG A 195 -0.06 -10.40 -0.89
N TYR A 196 0.56 -11.56 -1.03
CA TYR A 196 1.48 -11.86 -2.13
C TYR A 196 0.96 -13.07 -2.89
N SER A 197 0.62 -12.89 -4.16
CA SER A 197 0.16 -13.98 -5.01
C SER A 197 0.45 -13.69 -6.47
N LYS A 198 0.93 -14.70 -7.21
CA LYS A 198 1.26 -14.60 -8.66
C LYS A 198 2.04 -13.34 -9.02
N GLY A 199 3.02 -12.98 -8.19
CA GLY A 199 3.87 -11.82 -8.38
C GLY A 199 3.20 -10.45 -8.21
N ARG A 200 2.01 -10.41 -7.61
CA ARG A 200 1.31 -9.18 -7.21
C ARG A 200 1.41 -9.03 -5.69
N LEU A 201 1.85 -7.86 -5.24
CA LEU A 201 1.88 -7.44 -3.85
C LEU A 201 0.73 -6.45 -3.62
N THR A 202 -0.16 -6.79 -2.71
CA THR A 202 -1.26 -5.92 -2.29
C THR A 202 -1.17 -5.69 -0.79
N VAL A 203 -1.18 -4.43 -0.35
CA VAL A 203 -1.24 -4.03 1.05
C VAL A 203 -2.53 -3.26 1.27
N MET A 204 -3.31 -3.69 2.25
CA MET A 204 -4.60 -3.10 2.60
C MET A 204 -4.67 -2.79 4.09
N VAL A 205 -5.43 -1.77 4.45
CA VAL A 205 -5.53 -1.26 5.84
C VAL A 205 -6.97 -1.12 6.27
N ASP A 206 -7.26 -1.52 7.50
CA ASP A 206 -8.51 -1.21 8.19
C ASP A 206 -8.18 -0.51 9.50
N VAL A 207 -8.46 0.80 9.53
CA VAL A 207 -8.09 1.71 10.62
C VAL A 207 -9.25 2.59 11.06
N ASP A 208 -10.45 2.36 10.52
CA ASP A 208 -11.63 3.20 10.73
C ASP A 208 -12.78 2.46 11.43
N ASP A 209 -12.55 1.22 11.89
CA ASP A 209 -13.54 0.36 12.57
C ASP A 209 -14.80 0.09 11.74
N LYS A 210 -14.64 0.05 10.42
CA LYS A 210 -15.74 -0.21 9.47
C LYS A 210 -15.76 -1.64 8.97
N ASN A 211 -14.75 -2.44 9.33
CA ASN A 211 -14.52 -3.75 8.72
C ASN A 211 -14.43 -3.64 7.18
N GLU A 212 -13.84 -2.52 6.72
CA GLU A 212 -13.64 -2.17 5.32
C GLU A 212 -12.15 -2.01 5.06
N TRP A 213 -11.62 -2.85 4.18
CA TRP A 213 -10.22 -2.81 3.79
C TRP A 213 -9.99 -1.78 2.70
N ASN A 214 -9.14 -0.80 3.00
CA ASN A 214 -8.73 0.23 2.06
C ASN A 214 -7.41 -0.18 1.41
N GLU A 215 -7.36 -0.14 0.08
CA GLU A 215 -6.14 -0.41 -0.68
C GLU A 215 -5.09 0.69 -0.43
N CYS A 216 -3.89 0.27 -0.05
CA CYS A 216 -2.74 1.14 0.18
C CYS A 216 -1.69 0.99 -0.92
N ILE A 217 -1.35 -0.27 -1.25
CA ILE A 217 -0.35 -0.63 -2.25
C ILE A 217 -0.94 -1.73 -3.10
N ASP A 218 -0.82 -1.64 -4.42
CA ASP A 218 -1.17 -2.71 -5.35
C ASP A 218 -0.25 -2.70 -6.57
N ILE A 219 0.73 -3.60 -6.57
CA ILE A 219 1.83 -3.60 -7.53
C ILE A 219 2.06 -5.02 -8.06
N GLY A 220 2.05 -5.16 -9.38
CA GLY A 220 2.46 -6.38 -10.08
C GLY A 220 3.95 -6.45 -10.38
N GLY A 221 4.43 -7.62 -10.77
CA GLY A 221 5.84 -7.82 -11.15
C GLY A 221 6.79 -8.01 -9.98
N VAL A 222 6.28 -8.15 -8.76
CA VAL A 222 7.08 -8.44 -7.56
C VAL A 222 7.50 -9.91 -7.56
N ARG A 223 8.81 -10.17 -7.48
CA ARG A 223 9.38 -11.51 -7.40
C ARG A 223 9.98 -11.70 -6.02
N LEU A 224 9.47 -12.66 -5.26
CA LEU A 224 9.98 -13.06 -3.95
C LEU A 224 10.24 -14.56 -3.94
N PRO A 225 11.34 -15.02 -3.33
CA PRO A 225 11.59 -16.46 -3.16
C PRO A 225 10.71 -17.05 -2.07
N THR A 226 10.48 -18.36 -2.15
CA THR A 226 10.07 -19.17 -0.99
C THR A 226 11.25 -19.44 -0.06
N GLY A 227 10.98 -19.80 1.18
CA GLY A 227 11.98 -20.21 2.16
C GLY A 227 12.53 -19.07 3.02
N TYR A 228 11.91 -17.89 2.97
CA TYR A 228 12.24 -16.74 3.83
C TYR A 228 11.39 -16.74 5.11
N PHE A 229 11.74 -15.87 6.05
CA PHE A 229 11.13 -15.78 7.38
C PHE A 229 10.23 -14.56 7.50
N PHE A 230 9.10 -14.75 8.18
CA PHE A 230 8.27 -13.63 8.63
C PHE A 230 8.83 -13.03 9.92
N GLY A 231 8.69 -11.71 10.06
CA GLY A 231 9.05 -11.00 11.28
C GLY A 231 8.35 -9.67 11.42
N ALA A 232 8.43 -9.09 12.60
CA ALA A 232 8.02 -7.72 12.88
C ALA A 232 9.04 -7.08 13.82
N SER A 233 9.34 -5.81 13.62
CA SER A 233 10.28 -5.07 14.45
C SER A 233 9.87 -3.61 14.59
N ALA A 234 10.34 -2.96 15.65
CA ALA A 234 10.10 -1.56 15.90
C ALA A 234 11.32 -0.92 16.55
N ALA A 235 11.44 0.40 16.37
CA ALA A 235 12.45 1.21 17.02
C ALA A 235 11.86 2.54 17.51
N THR A 236 12.50 3.09 18.54
CA THR A 236 12.26 4.46 19.03
C THR A 236 13.59 5.20 19.05
N GLY A 237 13.60 6.44 18.55
CA GLY A 237 14.76 7.34 18.57
C GLY A 237 14.73 8.28 19.77
N ASP A 238 14.87 9.59 19.48
CA ASP A 238 14.64 10.68 20.46
C ASP A 238 13.16 10.84 20.81
N LEU A 239 12.29 10.35 19.93
CA LEU A 239 10.85 10.24 20.11
C LEU A 239 10.49 8.77 20.37
N SER A 240 9.30 8.54 20.90
CA SER A 240 8.87 7.20 21.29
C SER A 240 7.37 7.00 21.11
N ASP A 241 7.00 5.74 21.00
CA ASP A 241 5.64 5.21 21.08
C ASP A 241 5.71 3.76 21.57
N ASN A 242 4.60 3.27 22.10
CA ASN A 242 4.41 1.82 22.25
C ASN A 242 4.05 1.24 20.88
N HIS A 243 4.76 0.17 20.51
CA HIS A 243 4.52 -0.56 19.28
C HIS A 243 4.11 -2.00 19.61
N ASP A 244 2.80 -2.26 19.59
CA ASP A 244 2.23 -3.54 20.01
C ASP A 244 1.77 -4.35 18.79
N ILE A 245 2.17 -5.63 18.73
CA ILE A 245 1.62 -6.65 17.83
C ILE A 245 0.64 -7.50 18.62
N ILE A 246 -0.62 -7.48 18.21
CA ILE A 246 -1.70 -8.25 18.85
C ILE A 246 -1.84 -9.61 18.18
N SER A 247 -1.80 -9.67 16.85
CA SER A 247 -1.70 -10.94 16.14
C SER A 247 -1.05 -10.80 14.77
N MET A 248 -0.44 -11.90 14.32
CA MET A 248 -0.02 -12.10 12.93
C MET A 248 -0.62 -13.44 12.50
N LYS A 249 -1.44 -13.45 11.47
CA LYS A 249 -2.13 -14.67 10.99
C LYS A 249 -1.79 -14.86 9.52
N LEU A 250 -1.10 -15.94 9.20
CA LEU A 250 -0.75 -16.28 7.83
C LEU A 250 -1.78 -17.25 7.26
N TYR A 251 -2.34 -16.92 6.11
CA TYR A 251 -3.24 -17.77 5.35
C TYR A 251 -2.57 -18.22 4.07
N GLN A 252 -2.73 -19.50 3.72
CA GLN A 252 -2.39 -20.00 2.41
C GLN A 252 -3.50 -19.65 1.42
N LEU A 253 -3.11 -19.11 0.26
CA LEU A 253 -4.05 -18.88 -0.82
C LEU A 253 -4.06 -20.10 -1.75
N MET A 254 -5.24 -20.62 -2.06
CA MET A 254 -5.41 -21.78 -2.92
C MET A 254 -5.38 -21.34 -4.38
N VAL A 255 -4.17 -21.10 -4.89
CA VAL A 255 -3.94 -20.60 -6.25
C VAL A 255 -3.30 -21.68 -7.09
N GLU A 256 -3.88 -21.95 -8.26
CA GLU A 256 -3.32 -22.89 -9.24
C GLU A 256 -2.10 -22.27 -9.95
N HIS A 257 -1.03 -23.05 -10.03
CA HIS A 257 0.20 -22.75 -10.78
C HIS A 257 0.29 -23.66 -11.99
N THR A 258 0.91 -23.20 -13.08
CA THR A 258 1.15 -24.06 -14.25
C THR A 258 2.23 -25.09 -13.93
N ALA A 259 2.30 -26.17 -14.73
CA ALA A 259 3.34 -27.19 -14.55
C ALA A 259 4.76 -26.62 -14.70
N GLU A 260 4.94 -25.60 -15.54
CA GLU A 260 6.22 -24.90 -15.68
C GLU A 260 6.59 -24.12 -14.41
N GLU A 261 5.61 -23.44 -13.81
CA GLU A 261 5.77 -22.71 -12.54
C GLU A 261 6.06 -23.67 -11.39
N GLU A 262 5.45 -24.86 -11.37
CA GLU A 262 5.72 -25.89 -10.35
C GLU A 262 7.13 -26.49 -10.45
N ASN A 263 7.69 -26.58 -11.65
CA ASN A 263 9.04 -27.10 -11.89
C ASN A 263 10.16 -26.11 -11.56
N LEU A 264 9.84 -24.83 -11.30
CA LEU A 264 10.83 -23.83 -10.91
C LEU A 264 11.29 -24.05 -9.46
N ASP A 265 12.58 -23.85 -9.20
CA ASP A 265 13.09 -23.77 -7.82
C ASP A 265 12.82 -22.37 -7.24
N TRP A 266 11.66 -22.22 -6.59
CA TRP A 266 11.21 -20.95 -6.00
C TRP A 266 12.13 -20.43 -4.89
N THR A 267 12.97 -21.29 -4.30
CA THR A 267 13.91 -20.87 -3.25
C THR A 267 15.10 -20.06 -3.81
N LYS A 268 15.33 -20.13 -5.12
CA LYS A 268 16.43 -19.45 -5.82
C LYS A 268 16.03 -18.15 -6.52
N ILE A 269 14.77 -17.73 -6.38
CA ILE A 269 14.31 -16.47 -6.97
C ILE A 269 15.01 -15.30 -6.26
N GLU A 270 15.67 -14.42 -7.01
CA GLU A 270 16.21 -13.19 -6.44
C GLU A 270 15.09 -12.15 -6.23
N PRO A 271 14.97 -11.56 -5.03
CA PRO A 271 14.00 -10.51 -4.76
C PRO A 271 14.14 -9.36 -5.76
N SER A 272 13.08 -9.05 -6.50
CA SER A 272 13.13 -7.99 -7.51
C SER A 272 11.73 -7.52 -7.89
N VAL A 273 11.64 -6.38 -8.55
CA VAL A 273 10.39 -5.91 -9.14
C VAL A 273 10.64 -5.70 -10.63
N SER A 274 9.96 -6.49 -11.46
CA SER A 274 9.92 -6.21 -12.89
C SER A 274 9.01 -5.00 -13.09
N LEU A 275 9.61 -3.84 -13.33
CA LEU A 275 8.87 -2.65 -13.72
C LEU A 275 8.18 -2.92 -15.07
N LEU A 276 6.98 -3.51 -15.05
CA LEU A 276 6.00 -3.15 -16.06
C LEU A 276 5.75 -1.67 -15.81
N LYS A 277 6.26 -0.80 -16.68
CA LYS A 277 5.98 0.64 -16.64
C LYS A 277 4.50 0.82 -16.30
N SER A 278 4.22 1.22 -15.07
CA SER A 278 2.90 1.73 -14.73
C SER A 278 2.66 2.88 -15.71
N PRO A 279 1.53 2.94 -16.44
CA PRO A 279 1.28 4.01 -17.43
C PRO A 279 1.28 5.44 -16.87
N LYS A 280 1.72 5.68 -15.63
CA LYS A 280 1.64 6.98 -14.96
C LYS A 280 2.91 7.82 -14.92
N ASP A 281 4.10 7.25 -15.17
CA ASP A 281 5.33 8.06 -15.19
C ASP A 281 6.02 8.01 -16.56
N ASN A 282 5.49 8.81 -17.49
CA ASN A 282 6.31 9.44 -18.53
C ASN A 282 6.22 10.96 -18.33
N ILE A 283 6.79 11.45 -17.23
CA ILE A 283 7.28 12.83 -17.17
C ILE A 283 8.78 12.67 -17.02
N ASP A 284 9.45 12.59 -18.17
CA ASP A 284 10.84 12.99 -18.40
C ASP A 284 11.13 12.67 -19.88
N ASP A 285 10.57 13.48 -20.77
CA ASP A 285 11.13 13.64 -22.12
C ASP A 285 12.04 14.88 -22.07
N PRO A 286 13.38 14.72 -22.10
CA PRO A 286 14.30 15.85 -22.18
C PRO A 286 14.39 16.45 -23.59
N THR A 287 13.53 16.04 -24.52
CA THR A 287 13.42 16.61 -25.86
C THR A 287 12.07 17.28 -26.05
N GLY A 288 12.02 18.59 -25.81
CA GLY A 288 10.89 19.43 -26.18
C GLY A 288 10.54 19.26 -27.67
N ASN A 289 9.49 18.48 -27.94
CA ASN A 289 8.91 18.35 -29.26
C ASN A 289 7.38 18.43 -29.14
N PHE A 290 6.90 19.65 -28.86
CA PHE A 290 5.50 20.02 -28.95
C PHE A 290 5.07 20.05 -30.42
N ARG A 291 4.92 18.87 -31.04
CA ARG A 291 4.26 18.71 -32.34
C ARG A 291 3.14 17.69 -32.18
N GLY A 292 1.92 18.21 -32.23
CA GLY A 292 0.70 17.51 -31.86
C GLY A 292 0.48 16.19 -32.61
N THR A 293 -0.18 15.27 -31.91
CA THR A 293 -0.89 14.14 -32.49
C THR A 293 -1.73 14.63 -33.68
N PRO A 294 -1.65 13.98 -34.87
CA PRO A 294 -2.51 14.32 -35.98
C PRO A 294 -3.97 14.11 -35.54
N LEU A 295 -4.70 15.21 -35.41
CA LEU A 295 -6.14 15.17 -35.16
C LEU A 295 -6.79 14.42 -36.32
N THR A 296 -7.43 13.28 -36.05
CA THR A 296 -8.27 12.58 -37.02
C THR A 296 -9.30 13.56 -37.58
N GLY A 297 -9.60 13.52 -38.88
CA GLY A 297 -10.42 14.54 -39.57
C GLY A 297 -11.77 14.83 -38.91
N TRP A 298 -12.34 13.84 -38.21
CA TRP A 298 -13.53 13.97 -37.39
C TRP A 298 -13.37 14.94 -36.20
N LYS A 299 -12.21 14.90 -35.51
CA LYS A 299 -11.91 15.79 -34.39
C LYS A 299 -11.71 17.23 -34.85
N VAL A 300 -11.09 17.43 -36.02
CA VAL A 300 -10.96 18.77 -36.64
C VAL A 300 -12.32 19.32 -37.02
N PHE A 301 -13.19 18.50 -37.63
CA PHE A 301 -14.55 18.89 -37.97
C PHE A 301 -15.36 19.32 -36.74
N LEU A 302 -15.31 18.57 -35.64
CA LEU A 302 -16.00 18.91 -34.39
C LEU A 302 -15.49 20.23 -33.79
N LEU A 303 -14.17 20.44 -33.79
CA LEU A 303 -13.59 21.69 -33.28
C LEU A 303 -14.02 22.91 -34.10
N LEU A 304 -14.04 22.78 -35.44
CA LEU A 304 -14.50 23.85 -36.33
C LEU A 304 -16.01 24.12 -36.16
N LEU A 305 -16.82 23.08 -35.98
CA LEU A 305 -18.25 23.22 -35.71
C LEU A 305 -18.48 23.98 -34.39
N CYS A 306 -17.78 23.60 -33.31
CA CYS A 306 -17.89 24.26 -32.01
C CYS A 306 -17.44 25.73 -32.08
N ALA A 307 -16.34 26.02 -32.79
CA ALA A 307 -15.87 27.39 -32.99
C ALA A 307 -16.91 28.25 -33.74
N LEU A 308 -17.51 27.69 -34.80
CA LEU A 308 -18.52 28.40 -35.59
C LEU A 308 -19.79 28.67 -34.78
N LEU A 309 -20.25 27.68 -34.01
CA LEU A 309 -21.38 27.87 -33.07
C LEU A 309 -21.06 28.92 -32.00
N GLY A 310 -19.84 28.91 -31.46
CA GLY A 310 -19.38 29.93 -30.50
C GLY A 310 -19.42 31.35 -31.08
N ILE A 311 -18.96 31.54 -32.32
CA ILE A 311 -19.01 32.83 -33.01
C ILE A 311 -20.46 33.30 -33.21
N VAL A 312 -21.37 32.40 -33.61
CA VAL A 312 -22.79 32.73 -33.79
C VAL A 312 -23.41 33.17 -32.46
N VAL A 313 -23.14 32.46 -31.36
CA VAL A 313 -23.63 32.83 -30.03
C VAL A 313 -23.09 34.21 -29.62
N CYS A 314 -21.79 34.45 -29.79
CA CYS A 314 -21.19 35.75 -29.47
C CYS A 314 -21.79 36.89 -30.32
N ALA A 315 -22.07 36.65 -31.60
CA ALA A 315 -22.70 37.64 -32.48
C ALA A 315 -24.14 37.95 -32.06
N VAL A 316 -24.94 36.94 -31.73
CA VAL A 316 -26.32 37.12 -31.25
C VAL A 316 -26.35 37.86 -29.92
N VAL A 317 -25.53 37.44 -28.95
CA VAL A 317 -25.43 38.13 -27.65
C VAL A 317 -24.95 39.57 -27.84
N GLY A 318 -23.94 39.79 -28.70
CA GLY A 318 -23.46 41.12 -29.05
C GLY A 318 -24.54 42.00 -29.66
N ALA A 319 -25.34 41.47 -30.60
CA ALA A 319 -26.44 42.19 -31.22
C ALA A 319 -27.55 42.54 -30.21
N VAL A 320 -27.92 41.61 -29.33
CA VAL A 320 -28.93 41.84 -28.27
C VAL A 320 -28.45 42.90 -27.28
N VAL A 321 -27.19 42.83 -26.85
CA VAL A 321 -26.60 43.84 -25.95
C VAL A 321 -26.51 45.20 -26.63
N PHE A 322 -26.15 45.24 -27.92
CA PHE A 322 -26.08 46.48 -28.69
C PHE A 322 -27.46 47.11 -28.89
N GLN A 323 -28.49 46.32 -29.24
CA GLN A 323 -29.87 46.80 -29.33
C GLN A 323 -30.37 47.36 -27.99
N ARG A 324 -30.17 46.62 -26.89
CA ARG A 324 -30.52 47.11 -25.54
C ARG A 324 -29.79 48.40 -25.18
N ARG A 325 -28.54 48.56 -25.59
CA ARG A 325 -27.77 49.80 -25.37
C ARG A 325 -28.30 50.96 -26.21
N GLN A 326 -28.71 50.74 -27.46
CA GLN A 326 -29.34 51.78 -28.28
C GLN A 326 -30.70 52.22 -27.74
N GLU A 327 -31.54 51.28 -27.27
CA GLU A 327 -32.82 51.64 -26.64
C GLU A 327 -32.64 52.50 -25.39
N ARG A 328 -31.58 52.23 -24.61
CA ARG A 328 -31.25 53.01 -23.42
C ARG A 328 -30.71 54.41 -23.74
N ASN A 329 -29.96 54.56 -24.84
CA ASN A 329 -29.40 55.85 -25.27
C ASN A 329 -30.44 56.74 -25.98
N LYS A 330 -31.51 56.18 -26.55
CA LYS A 330 -32.64 56.96 -27.13
C LYS A 330 -33.61 57.53 -26.08
N ARG A 331 -33.43 57.24 -24.78
CA ARG A 331 -34.22 57.83 -23.68
C ARG A 331 -33.59 59.09 -23.06
N PHE A 332 -32.42 59.52 -23.54
CA PHE A 332 -31.69 60.68 -23.02
C PHE A 332 -31.41 61.76 -24.08
N TYR A 333 -32.17 61.76 -25.18
CA TYR A 333 -32.25 62.88 -26.12
C TYR A 333 -33.72 63.21 -26.42
#